data_AF-A0A972XZF5-F1
#
_entry.id   AF-A0A972XZF5-F1
#
_cell.length_a   1.000
_cell.length_b   1.000
_cell.length_c   1.000
_cell.angle_alpha   90.00
_cell.angle_beta   90.00
_cell.angle_gamma   90.00
#
_symmetry.space_group_name_H-M   'P 1'
#
loop_
_entity.id
_entity.type
_entity.pdbx_description
1 polymer ?
#
loop_
_entity_poly.entity_id
_entity_poly.type
_entity_poly.pdbx_seq_one_letter_code
_entity_poly.pdbx_strand_id
1 'polypeptide(L)'
;MQSRTFRKYYLDVNLSNLVFALVLGNLFGFLWGVIAFCTVGALIGYMSFHFLKKNEYYLYYNLGFTKSSLLKRVLVINLILALIPIIILILTT
;
A
#
# COMPACT_ATOMS: atom_id res chain seq x y z
N MET A 1 14.77 -2.23 -15.89
CA MET A 1 14.25 -3.48 -15.30
C MET A 1 13.67 -3.28 -13.89
N GLN A 2 14.44 -2.76 -12.94
CA GLN A 2 14.05 -2.63 -11.52
C GLN A 2 12.72 -1.85 -11.26
N SER A 3 12.44 -0.78 -12.01
CA SER A 3 11.18 -0.01 -11.87
C SER A 3 9.93 -0.84 -12.18
N ARG A 4 9.97 -1.74 -13.17
CA ARG A 4 8.83 -2.61 -13.52
C ARG A 4 8.54 -3.62 -12.40
N THR A 5 9.59 -4.19 -11.82
CA THR A 5 9.49 -5.16 -10.72
C THR A 5 8.91 -4.52 -9.46
N PHE A 6 9.37 -3.31 -9.13
CA PHE A 6 8.81 -2.52 -8.03
C PHE A 6 7.34 -2.16 -8.29
N ARG A 7 6.98 -1.74 -9.51
CA ARG A 7 5.58 -1.42 -9.85
C ARG A 7 4.65 -2.62 -9.66
N LYS A 8 5.08 -3.83 -10.02
CA LYS A 8 4.31 -5.05 -9.79
C LYS A 8 4.08 -5.28 -8.29
N TYR A 9 5.15 -5.21 -7.49
CA TYR A 9 5.06 -5.32 -6.03
C TYR A 9 4.11 -4.28 -5.42
N TYR A 10 4.28 -3.03 -5.84
CA TYR A 10 3.47 -1.90 -5.39
C TYR A 10 1.98 -2.12 -5.69
N LEU A 11 1.64 -2.57 -6.90
CA LEU A 11 0.26 -2.87 -7.29
C LEU A 11 -0.32 -4.03 -6.48
N ASP A 12 0.43 -5.12 -6.29
CA ASP A 12 -0.05 -6.28 -5.55
C ASP A 12 -0.35 -5.96 -4.08
N VAL A 13 0.56 -5.23 -3.43
CA VAL A 13 0.38 -4.77 -2.05
C VAL A 13 -0.77 -3.78 -1.96
N ASN A 14 -0.84 -2.80 -2.86
CA ASN A 14 -1.88 -1.78 -2.80
C ASN A 14 -3.27 -2.26 -3.22
N LEU A 15 -3.38 -3.29 -4.03
CA LEU A 15 -4.69 -3.87 -4.35
C LEU A 15 -5.34 -4.45 -3.09
N SER A 16 -4.55 -5.16 -2.28
CA SER A 16 -5.01 -5.68 -0.99
C SER A 16 -5.31 -4.55 0.01
N ASN A 17 -4.43 -3.54 0.07
CA ASN A 17 -4.67 -2.33 0.87
C ASN A 17 -5.97 -1.62 0.48
N LEU A 18 -6.21 -1.44 -0.82
CA LEU A 18 -7.36 -0.73 -1.36
C LEU A 18 -8.66 -1.48 -1.04
N VAL A 19 -8.69 -2.81 -1.20
CA VAL A 19 -9.85 -3.62 -0.81
C VAL A 19 -10.17 -3.42 0.67
N PHE A 20 -9.15 -3.47 1.54
CA PHE A 20 -9.35 -3.25 2.97
C PHE A 20 -9.85 -1.84 3.29
N ALA A 21 -9.25 -0.82 2.65
CA ALA A 21 -9.64 0.57 2.82
C ALA A 21 -11.07 0.85 2.33
N LEU A 22 -11.50 0.22 1.23
CA LEU A 22 -12.88 0.33 0.73
C LEU A 22 -13.88 -0.29 1.70
N VAL A 23 -13.56 -1.46 2.27
CA VAL A 23 -14.41 -2.11 3.27
C VAL A 23 -14.56 -1.21 4.51
N LEU A 24 -13.46 -0.69 5.05
CA LEU A 24 -13.53 0.23 6.20
C LEU A 24 -14.21 1.55 5.87
N GLY A 25 -13.98 2.09 4.66
CA GLY A 25 -14.63 3.30 4.18
C GLY A 25 -16.14 3.14 4.04
N ASN A 26 -16.61 1.96 3.64
CA ASN A 26 -18.04 1.66 3.55
C ASN A 26 -18.68 1.51 4.94
N LEU A 27 -17.97 0.91 5.90
CA LEU A 27 -18.48 0.65 7.25
C LEU A 27 -18.47 1.88 8.17
N PHE A 28 -17.40 2.68 8.12
CA PHE A 28 -17.16 3.77 9.07
C PHE A 28 -17.21 5.16 8.39
N GLY A 29 -17.28 5.22 7.07
CA GLY A 29 -17.32 6.46 6.29
C GLY A 29 -16.02 6.74 5.53
N PHE A 30 -16.11 7.62 4.53
CA PHE A 30 -15.04 7.90 3.56
C PHE A 30 -13.69 8.24 4.22
N LEU A 31 -13.72 9.07 5.27
CA LEU A 31 -12.52 9.48 6.01
C LEU A 31 -11.78 8.29 6.65
N TRP A 32 -12.52 7.35 7.22
CA TRP A 32 -11.94 6.15 7.81
C TRP A 32 -11.31 5.24 6.77
N GLY A 33 -11.88 5.18 5.56
CA GLY A 33 -11.27 4.49 4.41
C GLY A 33 -9.94 5.13 4.00
N VAL A 34 -9.89 6.46 3.92
CA VAL A 34 -8.65 7.19 3.61
C VAL A 34 -7.59 6.96 4.70
N ILE A 35 -7.95 7.11 5.97
CA ILE A 35 -7.04 6.89 7.10
C ILE A 35 -6.53 5.45 7.08
N ALA A 36 -7.41 4.47 6.86
CA ALA A 36 -7.05 3.06 6.76
C ALA A 36 -6.06 2.79 5.64
N PHE A 37 -6.29 3.34 4.44
CA PHE A 37 -5.39 3.16 3.29
C PHE A 37 -3.96 3.61 3.58
N CYS A 38 -3.81 4.66 4.39
CA CYS A 38 -2.54 5.31 4.67
C CYS A 38 -1.80 4.71 5.87
N THR A 39 -2.53 4.00 6.75
CA THR A 39 -2.01 3.46 8.00
C THR A 39 -2.01 1.92 7.96
N VAL A 40 -3.02 1.31 8.57
CA VAL A 40 -3.12 -0.14 8.82
C VAL A 40 -3.32 -0.93 7.54
N GLY A 41 -3.98 -0.35 6.53
CA GLY A 41 -4.22 -1.00 5.25
C GLY A 41 -2.92 -1.30 4.49
N ALA A 42 -1.88 -0.46 4.61
CA ALA A 42 -0.58 -0.74 4.01
C ALA A 42 0.11 -1.95 4.67
N LEU A 43 -0.05 -2.12 5.98
CA LEU A 43 0.41 -3.30 6.71
C LEU A 43 -0.36 -4.56 6.29
N ILE A 44 -1.67 -4.45 6.10
CA ILE A 44 -2.51 -5.54 5.61
C ILE A 44 -2.13 -5.93 4.18
N GLY A 45 -1.83 -4.96 3.32
CA GLY A 45 -1.32 -5.22 1.98
C GLY A 45 0.01 -5.97 2.01
N TYR A 46 0.92 -5.57 2.91
CA TYR A 46 2.18 -6.29 3.12
C TYR A 46 1.96 -7.72 3.63
N MET A 47 1.10 -7.92 4.62
CA MET A 47 0.78 -9.25 5.14
C MET A 47 0.16 -10.12 4.05
N SER A 48 -0.78 -9.57 3.27
CA SER A 48 -1.42 -10.29 2.16
C SER A 48 -0.39 -10.75 1.13
N PHE A 49 0.56 -9.88 0.75
CA PHE A 49 1.66 -10.25 -0.14
C PHE A 49 2.58 -11.30 0.50
N HIS A 50 2.85 -11.18 1.80
CA HIS A 50 3.66 -12.13 2.54
C HIS A 50 3.04 -13.52 2.62
N PHE A 51 1.73 -13.64 2.80
CA PHE A 51 1.05 -14.93 2.86
C PHE A 51 0.88 -15.56 1.48
N LEU A 52 0.43 -14.78 0.49
CA LEU A 52 0.04 -15.30 -0.83
C LEU A 52 1.21 -15.43 -1.80
N LYS A 53 2.21 -14.55 -1.71
CA LYS A 53 3.31 -14.41 -2.69
C LYS A 53 4.69 -14.50 -2.03
N LYS A 54 4.81 -15.24 -0.93
CA LYS A 54 6.07 -15.40 -0.18
C LYS A 54 7.25 -15.81 -1.06
N ASN A 55 6.99 -16.65 -2.07
CA ASN A 55 8.02 -17.15 -2.98
C ASN A 55 8.57 -16.05 -3.91
N GLU A 56 7.76 -15.04 -4.26
CA GLU A 56 8.24 -13.93 -5.09
C GLU A 56 9.30 -13.09 -4.34
N TYR A 57 9.32 -13.08 -3.00
CA TYR A 57 10.37 -12.38 -2.25
C TYR A 57 11.78 -12.89 -2.53
N TYR A 58 11.96 -14.18 -2.87
CA TYR A 58 13.28 -14.70 -3.28
C TYR A 58 13.73 -14.09 -4.61
N LEU A 59 12.79 -13.89 -5.55
CA LEU A 59 13.06 -13.23 -6.81
C LEU A 59 13.43 -11.75 -6.61
N TYR A 60 12.71 -11.05 -5.72
CA TYR A 60 13.06 -9.67 -5.35
C TYR A 60 14.44 -9.59 -4.69
N TYR A 61 14.78 -10.56 -3.83
CA TYR A 61 16.08 -10.62 -3.17
C TYR A 61 17.22 -10.84 -4.16
N ASN A 62 17.05 -11.74 -5.13
CA ASN A 62 18.02 -11.99 -6.20
C ASN A 62 18.23 -10.75 -7.11
N LEU A 63 17.25 -9.85 -7.17
CA LEU A 63 17.35 -8.57 -7.89
C LEU A 63 17.96 -7.43 -7.04
N GLY A 64 18.41 -7.72 -5.81
CA GLY A 64 19.02 -6.76 -4.90
C GLY A 64 18.04 -6.00 -4.00
N PHE A 65 16.77 -6.38 -3.96
CA PHE A 65 15.78 -5.76 -3.08
C PHE A 65 15.65 -6.50 -1.75
N THR A 66 15.59 -5.76 -0.64
CA THR A 66 15.23 -6.32 0.66
C THR A 66 13.75 -6.11 0.93
N LYS A 67 13.14 -6.99 1.72
CA LYS A 67 11.71 -6.89 2.10
C LYS A 67 11.39 -5.50 2.69
N SER A 68 12.27 -5.01 3.56
CA SER A 68 12.14 -3.71 4.21
C SER A 68 12.30 -2.55 3.24
N SER A 69 13.17 -2.64 2.23
CA SER A 69 13.32 -1.55 1.25
C SER A 69 12.09 -1.42 0.35
N LEU A 70 11.49 -2.56 -0.05
CA LEU A 70 10.23 -2.58 -0.79
C LEU A 70 9.08 -2.00 0.04
N LEU A 71 8.94 -2.42 1.30
CA LEU A 71 7.89 -1.93 2.20
C LEU A 71 8.02 -0.43 2.47
N LYS A 72 9.23 0.06 2.78
CA LYS A 72 9.48 1.49 3.01
C LYS A 72 9.09 2.33 1.80
N ARG A 73 9.40 1.87 0.58
CA ARG A 73 9.00 2.57 -0.65
C ARG A 73 7.49 2.60 -0.84
N VAL A 74 6.78 1.50 -0.56
CA VAL A 74 5.31 1.48 -0.62
C VAL A 74 4.72 2.47 0.40
N LEU A 75 5.20 2.46 1.64
CA LEU A 75 4.74 3.38 2.69
C LEU A 75 4.95 4.85 2.31
N VAL A 76 6.13 5.21 1.79
CA VAL A 76 6.41 6.59 1.36
C VAL A 76 5.48 7.02 0.23
N ILE A 77 5.27 6.17 -0.78
CA ILE A 77 4.36 6.52 -1.89
C ILE A 77 2.92 6.62 -1.41
N ASN A 78 2.46 5.70 -0.56
CA ASN A 78 1.11 5.74 -0.01
C ASN A 78 0.90 6.98 0.87
N LEU A 79 1.89 7.39 1.67
CA LEU A 79 1.85 8.64 2.44
C LEU A 79 1.79 9.87 1.53
N ILE A 80 2.52 9.90 0.42
CA ILE A 80 2.44 11.01 -0.54
C ILE A 80 1.05 11.05 -1.19
N LEU A 81 0.52 9.89 -1.60
CA LEU A 81 -0.82 9.80 -2.18
C LEU A 81 -1.92 10.15 -1.17
N ALA A 82 -1.69 9.89 0.13
CA ALA A 82 -2.57 10.27 1.23
C ALA A 82 -2.77 11.78 1.35
N LEU A 83 -1.75 12.56 0.98
CA LEU A 83 -1.84 14.03 1.06
C LEU A 83 -2.93 14.57 0.15
N ILE A 84 -3.22 13.91 -0.98
CA ILE A 84 -4.25 14.35 -1.93
C ILE A 84 -5.65 14.40 -1.28
N PRO A 85 -6.21 13.30 -0.73
CA PRO A 85 -7.51 13.34 -0.07
C PRO A 85 -7.50 14.20 1.19
N ILE A 86 -6.38 14.32 1.91
CA ILE A 86 -6.26 15.22 3.07
C ILE A 86 -6.38 16.69 2.64
N ILE A 87 -5.70 17.10 1.57
CA ILE A 87 -5.79 18.46 1.03
C ILE A 87 -7.21 18.73 0.52
N ILE A 88 -7.83 17.79 -0.19
CA ILE A 88 -9.21 17.91 -0.65
C ILE A 88 -10.17 18.10 0.54
N LEU A 89 -9.97 17.35 1.62
CA LEU A 89 -10.77 17.51 2.83
C LEU A 89 -10.63 18.93 3.40
N ILE A 90 -9.40 19.42 3.56
CA ILE A 90 -9.14 20.76 4.10
C ILE A 90 -9.76 21.86 3.21
N LEU A 91 -9.78 21.68 1.89
CA LEU A 91 -10.37 22.64 0.96
C LEU A 91 -11.90 22.62 0.93
N THR A 92 -12.53 21.55 1.40
CA THR A 92 -13.99 21.36 1.37
C THR A 92 -14.66 21.64 2.71
N THR A 93 -13.89 21.75 3.79
CA THR A 93 -14.30 22.20 5.14
C THR A 93 -14.10 23.69 5.32
#